data_AF-A0A7D9HQR5-F1
#
_entry.id   AF-A0A7D9HQR5-F1
#
_cell.length_a   1.000
_cell.length_b   1.000
_cell.length_c   1.000
_cell.angle_alpha   90.00
_cell.angle_beta   90.00
_cell.angle_gamma   90.00
#
_symmetry.space_group_name_H-M   'P 1'
#
loop_
_entity.id
_entity.type
_entity.pdbx_description
1 polymer ?
#
loop_
_entity_poly.entity_id
_entity_poly.type
_entity_poly.pdbx_seq_one_letter_code
_entity_poly.pdbx_strand_id
1 'polypeptide(L)'
;MDEKCFMWSHVRHLRSKARRATAITKQDREFAENLDYKGIDFPVKISDIDKIERKNSISISVFGYKGKKQFYPIRNSKTKYDEHMELLLLGDNNGGNHYVLIKDVNRMLFSVSGNSNKKHFCLHCLHSCTSEETLKKHSETCVSVNGTQATKLPNAGSKIKFGHYRNSMPAPFVIYADFESMLVPEERKVESEGTEEKSSTELYQTHKACSFGLKTVCHYDDQYSGEYTSYVGEDATEVFLKTVLKESIRCREMVNKIFKKKMVITPEQEAEFWMTRNCSICGCDLGDDRVRDHDHVTGLYRGAAHNMCNLKYRITWKLPVVFHNLRGYDSHLIMQEIGKFKMNINVVPNNMEKYISFSLGKSLVFIDSIQFMASSLEALVDNLSPEDFKIVGQRWQGEDFDLVRQKSIFPYEYLDDISKLDSEGLPSKDKFYSSLYESEVKDEDYERAQKVWDHFGMKTMRDYHDLYLETDVLLLADVFENFRKTCLENYKLDPAHYISAPSLSWDAFLKQSGEEIELVSDMDMFQFFEKGMRGGESETLHGTRNETCEGSQSSLLQAVNLAEKIY
;
A
#
# COMPACT_ATOMS: atom_id res chain seq x y z
N MET A 1 10.38 34.43 -13.58
CA MET A 1 11.30 33.54 -14.33
C MET A 1 10.92 33.60 -15.81
N ASP A 2 11.84 33.30 -16.73
CA ASP A 2 11.56 33.32 -18.19
C ASP A 2 10.78 32.06 -18.60
N GLU A 3 9.58 32.24 -19.17
CA GLU A 3 8.70 31.17 -19.66
C GLU A 3 9.30 30.41 -20.86
N LYS A 4 10.27 31.00 -21.57
CA LYS A 4 10.96 30.41 -22.72
C LYS A 4 12.30 29.76 -22.38
N CYS A 5 12.58 29.54 -21.09
CA CYS A 5 13.82 28.91 -20.61
C CYS A 5 14.19 27.59 -21.30
N PHE A 6 13.20 26.78 -21.66
CA PHE A 6 13.39 25.54 -22.43
C PHE A 6 13.98 25.83 -23.82
N MET A 7 13.36 26.73 -24.58
CA MET A 7 13.78 27.11 -25.93
C MET A 7 15.19 27.71 -25.91
N TRP A 8 15.49 28.56 -24.93
CA TRP A 8 16.83 29.12 -24.80
C TRP A 8 17.88 28.07 -24.45
N SER A 9 17.53 27.07 -23.65
CA SER A 9 18.41 25.94 -23.38
C SER A 9 18.69 25.13 -24.66
N HIS A 10 17.67 24.91 -25.49
CA HIS A 10 17.78 24.24 -26.79
C HIS A 10 18.69 25.01 -27.77
N VAL A 11 18.45 26.31 -27.94
CA VAL A 11 19.31 27.19 -28.75
C VAL A 11 20.76 27.15 -28.28
N ARG A 12 20.99 27.18 -26.96
CA ARG A 12 22.33 27.17 -26.37
C ARG A 12 23.06 25.85 -26.53
N HIS A 13 22.34 24.73 -26.51
CA HIS A 13 22.90 23.41 -26.74
C HIS A 13 23.48 23.32 -28.16
N LEU A 14 22.67 23.65 -29.17
CA LEU A 14 23.04 23.54 -30.59
C LEU A 14 24.10 24.57 -31.04
N ARG A 15 24.16 25.75 -30.40
CA ARG A 15 25.06 26.85 -30.82
C ARG A 15 26.42 26.87 -30.11
N SER A 16 26.77 25.88 -29.28
CA SER A 16 27.75 25.93 -28.18
C SER A 16 29.23 26.36 -28.46
N LYS A 17 29.48 27.52 -29.09
CA LYS A 17 30.83 28.13 -29.27
C LYS A 17 31.12 29.36 -28.38
N ALA A 18 30.16 29.89 -27.63
CA ALA A 18 30.39 31.08 -26.80
C ALA A 18 30.79 30.73 -25.35
N ARG A 19 32.08 30.90 -25.01
CA ARG A 19 32.55 30.89 -23.62
C ARG A 19 31.90 32.06 -22.84
N ARG A 20 31.03 31.73 -21.88
CA ARG A 20 30.55 32.61 -20.78
C ARG A 20 29.53 33.72 -21.12
N ALA A 21 28.71 33.60 -22.17
CA ALA A 21 27.58 34.51 -22.34
C ALA A 21 26.37 34.07 -21.48
N THR A 22 25.98 34.89 -20.50
CA THR A 22 24.77 34.67 -19.67
C THR A 22 23.51 35.30 -20.27
N ALA A 23 23.65 36.28 -21.16
CA ALA A 23 22.55 36.98 -21.81
C ALA A 23 22.21 36.40 -23.19
N ILE A 24 20.92 36.31 -23.53
CA ILE A 24 20.43 35.94 -24.86
C ILE A 24 20.85 37.01 -25.88
N THR A 25 21.59 36.61 -26.91
CA THR A 25 22.08 37.53 -27.95
C THR A 25 21.08 37.68 -29.09
N LYS A 26 21.26 38.69 -29.95
CA LYS A 26 20.45 38.85 -31.17
C LYS A 26 20.48 37.59 -32.05
N GLN A 27 21.67 37.01 -32.21
CA GLN A 27 21.85 35.80 -33.01
C GLN A 27 21.15 34.58 -32.39
N ASP A 28 21.07 34.49 -31.06
CA ASP A 28 20.33 33.41 -30.39
C ASP A 28 18.82 33.52 -30.70
N ARG A 29 18.29 34.75 -30.82
CA ARG A 29 16.89 34.98 -31.24
C ARG A 29 16.66 34.59 -32.70
N GLU A 30 17.55 35.00 -33.60
CA GLU A 30 17.51 34.63 -35.02
C GLU A 30 17.59 33.11 -35.21
N PHE A 31 18.38 32.41 -34.40
CA PHE A 31 18.46 30.95 -34.48
C PHE A 31 17.25 30.24 -33.87
N ALA A 32 16.60 30.83 -32.86
CA ALA A 32 15.37 30.27 -32.30
C ALA A 32 14.26 30.16 -33.33
N GLU A 33 14.24 31.02 -34.36
CA GLU A 33 13.30 30.97 -35.48
C GLU A 33 13.45 29.71 -36.36
N ASN A 34 14.62 29.07 -36.33
CA ASN A 34 14.86 27.81 -37.05
C ASN A 34 14.37 26.56 -36.30
N LEU A 35 13.89 26.71 -35.07
CA LEU A 35 13.37 25.61 -34.26
C LEU A 35 11.85 25.53 -34.38
N ASP A 36 11.30 24.32 -34.56
CA ASP A 36 9.86 24.11 -34.64
C ASP A 36 9.25 23.89 -33.25
N TYR A 37 8.58 24.94 -32.76
CA TYR A 37 7.73 24.93 -31.56
C TYR A 37 6.24 25.15 -31.89
N LYS A 38 5.82 25.00 -33.15
CA LYS A 38 4.41 25.22 -33.54
C LYS A 38 3.50 24.23 -32.81
N GLY A 39 2.48 24.74 -32.13
CA GLY A 39 1.54 23.94 -31.33
C GLY A 39 2.10 23.48 -29.97
N ILE A 40 3.14 24.13 -29.46
CA ILE A 40 3.70 23.92 -28.12
C ILE A 40 3.52 25.22 -27.32
N ASP A 41 2.83 25.13 -26.20
CA ASP A 41 2.65 26.27 -25.30
C ASP A 41 3.87 26.46 -24.40
N PHE A 42 4.16 27.72 -24.10
CA PHE A 42 5.15 28.10 -23.10
C PHE A 42 4.45 28.47 -21.78
N PRO A 43 4.99 28.09 -20.61
CA PRO A 43 6.19 27.27 -20.40
C PRO A 43 6.00 25.80 -20.81
N VAL A 44 7.03 25.21 -21.41
CA VAL A 44 6.98 23.85 -21.95
C VAL A 44 6.66 22.81 -20.87
N LYS A 45 5.60 22.04 -21.06
CA LYS A 45 5.24 20.90 -20.21
C LYS A 45 6.11 19.69 -20.54
N ILE A 46 6.38 18.84 -19.55
CA ILE A 46 7.15 17.60 -19.74
C ILE A 46 6.49 16.68 -20.78
N SER A 47 5.16 16.65 -20.81
CA SER A 47 4.35 15.87 -21.77
C SER A 47 4.57 16.28 -23.23
N ASP A 48 4.97 17.52 -23.50
CA ASP A 48 5.17 18.03 -24.86
C ASP A 48 6.58 17.80 -25.40
N ILE A 49 7.52 17.34 -24.55
CA ILE A 49 8.92 17.14 -24.96
C ILE A 49 9.03 16.09 -26.08
N ASP A 50 8.24 15.02 -26.03
CA ASP A 50 8.23 13.99 -27.09
C ASP A 50 7.88 14.59 -28.47
N LYS A 51 7.01 15.61 -28.51
CA LYS A 51 6.67 16.33 -29.76
C LYS A 51 7.86 17.19 -30.22
N ILE A 52 8.52 17.88 -29.30
CA ILE A 52 9.69 18.74 -29.58
C ILE A 52 10.85 17.91 -30.14
N GLU A 53 11.12 16.74 -29.56
CA GLU A 53 12.16 15.81 -30.03
C GLU A 53 11.94 15.41 -31.49
N ARG A 54 10.70 15.01 -31.86
CA ARG A 54 10.35 14.64 -33.23
C ARG A 54 10.46 15.83 -34.21
N LYS A 55 9.99 17.00 -33.80
CA LYS A 55 9.98 18.21 -34.64
C LYS A 55 11.38 18.74 -34.94
N ASN A 56 12.32 18.58 -34.00
CA ASN A 56 13.66 19.16 -34.10
C ASN A 56 14.77 18.12 -34.23
N SER A 57 14.42 16.83 -34.35
CA SER A 57 15.36 15.70 -34.48
C SER A 57 16.47 15.72 -33.41
N ILE A 58 16.07 15.82 -32.14
CA ILE A 58 16.97 15.91 -30.99
C ILE A 58 16.50 14.98 -29.88
N SER A 59 17.45 14.31 -29.20
CA SER A 59 17.17 13.55 -27.98
C SER A 59 17.25 14.47 -26.77
N ILE A 60 16.26 14.43 -25.87
CA ILE A 60 16.21 15.30 -24.69
C ILE A 60 16.11 14.45 -23.43
N SER A 61 16.97 14.71 -22.45
CA SER A 61 16.89 14.13 -21.11
C SER A 61 16.63 15.22 -20.08
N VAL A 62 15.74 14.97 -19.13
CA VAL A 62 15.38 15.91 -18.05
C VAL A 62 15.67 15.26 -16.70
N PHE A 63 16.41 15.98 -15.87
CA PHE A 63 16.76 15.58 -14.51
C PHE A 63 16.10 16.51 -13.50
N GLY A 64 15.73 15.98 -12.35
CA GLY A 64 15.24 16.71 -11.19
C GLY A 64 16.30 16.82 -10.10
N TYR A 65 16.05 17.70 -9.14
CA TYR A 65 16.91 17.95 -8.00
C TYR A 65 16.10 17.96 -6.69
N LYS A 66 16.54 17.20 -5.68
CA LYS A 66 15.92 17.17 -4.35
C LYS A 66 16.98 17.33 -3.25
N GLY A 67 16.80 18.31 -2.36
CA GLY A 67 17.58 18.42 -1.11
C GLY A 67 19.10 18.60 -1.28
N LYS A 68 19.92 17.89 -0.48
CA LYS A 68 21.39 17.99 -0.42
C LYS A 68 22.07 17.26 -1.60
N LYS A 69 22.06 17.84 -2.81
CA LYS A 69 22.76 17.33 -4.01
C LYS A 69 22.24 16.00 -4.59
N GLN A 70 20.96 15.65 -4.38
CA GLN A 70 20.40 14.43 -4.96
C GLN A 70 19.72 14.73 -6.30
N PHE A 71 20.31 14.24 -7.39
CA PHE A 71 19.73 14.30 -8.72
C PHE A 71 18.99 12.99 -9.03
N TYR A 72 17.93 13.07 -9.81
CA TYR A 72 17.18 11.91 -10.28
C TYR A 72 16.68 12.18 -11.71
N PRO A 73 16.60 11.17 -12.57
CA PRO A 73 16.07 11.38 -13.91
C PRO A 73 14.54 11.50 -13.84
N ILE A 74 13.98 12.49 -14.53
CA ILE A 74 12.54 12.71 -14.68
C ILE A 74 12.05 12.09 -15.98
N ARG A 75 12.83 12.28 -17.05
CA ARG A 75 12.52 11.79 -18.39
C ARG A 75 13.83 11.54 -19.14
N ASN A 76 13.92 10.45 -19.86
CA ASN A 76 14.94 10.26 -20.89
C ASN A 76 14.27 10.11 -22.26
N SER A 77 15.00 10.48 -23.31
CA SER A 77 14.52 10.32 -24.67
C SER A 77 14.34 8.84 -25.00
N LYS A 78 13.20 8.52 -25.60
CA LYS A 78 12.90 7.17 -26.12
C LYS A 78 13.51 6.94 -27.50
N THR A 79 13.85 8.02 -28.21
CA THR A 79 14.36 7.99 -29.58
C THR A 79 15.80 8.47 -29.56
N LYS A 80 16.68 7.80 -30.31
CA LYS A 80 18.08 8.22 -30.44
C LYS A 80 18.24 9.08 -31.70
N TYR A 81 18.56 10.35 -31.50
CA TYR A 81 19.04 11.27 -32.53
C TYR A 81 20.54 11.54 -32.30
N ASP A 82 21.19 12.17 -33.27
CA ASP A 82 22.62 12.48 -33.20
C ASP A 82 22.95 13.52 -32.11
N GLU A 83 22.05 14.47 -31.91
CA GLU A 83 22.15 15.50 -30.87
C GLU A 83 21.38 15.07 -29.60
N HIS A 84 22.02 15.21 -28.43
CA HIS A 84 21.40 14.88 -27.15
C HIS A 84 21.55 16.03 -26.16
N MET A 85 20.44 16.70 -25.86
CA MET A 85 20.36 17.78 -24.88
C MET A 85 19.93 17.28 -23.50
N GLU A 86 20.69 17.65 -22.47
CA GLU A 86 20.32 17.38 -21.08
C GLU A 86 19.87 18.65 -20.35
N LEU A 87 18.75 18.56 -19.64
CA LEU A 87 18.12 19.65 -18.91
C LEU A 87 17.95 19.31 -17.43
N LEU A 88 18.09 20.31 -16.58
CA LEU A 88 17.71 20.25 -15.17
C LEU A 88 16.40 21.00 -14.99
N LEU A 89 15.39 20.36 -14.41
CA LEU A 89 14.13 20.96 -14.04
C LEU A 89 14.20 21.44 -12.59
N LEU A 90 13.98 22.73 -12.40
CA LEU A 90 13.84 23.38 -11.10
C LEU A 90 12.37 23.78 -10.93
N GLY A 91 11.74 23.28 -9.86
CA GLY A 91 10.42 23.76 -9.47
C GLY A 91 10.55 25.12 -8.78
N ASP A 92 9.70 26.09 -9.15
CA ASP A 92 9.58 27.34 -8.42
C ASP A 92 8.64 27.18 -7.20
N ASN A 93 8.70 28.13 -6.26
CA ASN A 93 7.84 28.13 -5.06
C ASN A 93 6.35 28.46 -5.36
N ASN A 94 6.00 28.75 -6.61
CA ASN A 94 4.67 29.15 -7.08
C ASN A 94 4.04 28.14 -8.08
N GLY A 95 4.63 26.96 -8.29
CA GLY A 95 4.11 25.91 -9.17
C GLY A 95 4.57 25.96 -10.64
N GLY A 96 5.53 26.81 -11.00
CA GLY A 96 6.12 26.90 -12.33
C GLY A 96 7.34 25.98 -12.54
N ASN A 97 7.48 25.48 -13.77
CA ASN A 97 8.60 24.64 -14.22
C ASN A 97 9.68 25.49 -14.91
N HIS A 98 10.92 25.48 -14.40
CA HIS A 98 12.06 26.17 -15.03
C HIS A 98 13.15 25.19 -15.48
N TYR A 99 13.53 25.26 -16.75
CA TYR A 99 14.54 24.39 -17.35
C TYR A 99 15.90 25.08 -17.46
N VAL A 100 16.95 24.35 -17.08
CA VAL A 100 18.34 24.81 -17.15
C VAL A 100 19.16 23.81 -17.96
N LEU A 101 19.88 24.29 -18.97
CA LEU A 101 20.80 23.46 -19.75
C LEU A 101 21.93 22.88 -18.88
N ILE A 102 22.08 21.56 -18.90
CA ILE A 102 23.23 20.86 -18.34
C ILE A 102 24.27 20.75 -19.47
N LYS A 103 25.46 21.33 -19.26
CA LYS A 103 26.54 21.27 -20.26
C LYS A 103 27.37 20.00 -20.20
N ASP A 104 27.40 19.38 -19.02
CA ASP A 104 28.24 18.21 -18.72
C ASP A 104 27.62 17.48 -17.52
N VAL A 105 26.84 16.44 -17.80
CA VAL A 105 26.16 15.63 -16.79
C VAL A 105 27.18 14.94 -15.87
N ASN A 106 28.30 14.48 -16.43
CA ASN A 106 29.34 13.81 -15.64
C ASN A 106 29.92 14.76 -14.60
N ARG A 107 30.21 16.02 -14.96
CA ARG A 107 30.69 17.03 -14.02
C ARG A 107 29.65 17.40 -12.97
N MET A 108 28.38 17.53 -13.37
CA MET A 108 27.28 17.82 -12.46
C MET A 108 27.20 16.76 -11.35
N LEU A 109 27.18 15.48 -11.74
CA LEU A 109 27.07 14.34 -10.82
C LEU A 109 28.37 14.07 -10.06
N PHE A 110 29.53 14.36 -10.65
CA PHE A 110 30.84 14.20 -10.01
C PHE A 110 30.97 15.05 -8.73
N SER A 111 30.39 16.25 -8.72
CA SER A 111 30.38 17.17 -7.55
C SER A 111 29.68 16.62 -6.30
N VAL A 112 29.02 15.47 -6.44
CA VAL A 112 28.32 14.71 -5.41
C VAL A 112 29.11 13.46 -4.98
N SER A 113 30.06 12.98 -5.80
CA SER A 113 30.63 11.63 -5.71
C SER A 113 31.94 11.48 -4.92
N GLY A 114 32.47 12.56 -4.33
CA GLY A 114 33.58 12.57 -3.36
C GLY A 114 34.98 12.11 -3.83
N ASN A 115 35.10 11.40 -4.95
CA ASN A 115 36.35 10.82 -5.45
C ASN A 115 37.04 11.70 -6.52
N SER A 116 38.32 11.46 -6.80
CA SER A 116 39.18 12.25 -7.70
C SER A 116 39.26 11.76 -9.16
N ASN A 117 38.72 10.58 -9.49
CA ASN A 117 38.83 9.97 -10.82
C ASN A 117 37.64 10.31 -11.73
N LYS A 118 37.88 10.57 -13.03
CA LYS A 118 36.82 10.82 -14.03
C LYS A 118 35.83 9.64 -14.04
N LYS A 119 34.54 9.93 -13.88
CA LYS A 119 33.44 8.94 -13.89
C LYS A 119 32.50 9.22 -15.07
N HIS A 120 31.88 8.17 -15.58
CA HIS A 120 30.90 8.22 -16.67
C HIS A 120 29.55 7.77 -16.14
N PHE A 121 28.51 8.59 -16.23
CA PHE A 121 27.21 8.29 -15.63
C PHE A 121 26.18 7.88 -16.69
N CYS A 122 25.41 6.83 -16.38
CA CYS A 122 24.27 6.45 -17.20
C CYS A 122 23.12 7.45 -17.04
N LEU A 123 22.58 7.98 -18.13
CA LEU A 123 21.47 8.95 -18.09
C LEU A 123 20.15 8.32 -17.58
N HIS A 124 20.02 7.00 -17.68
CA HIS A 124 18.82 6.25 -17.28
C HIS A 124 18.76 5.99 -15.77
N CYS A 125 19.88 5.52 -15.19
CA CYS A 125 19.91 5.10 -13.79
C CYS A 125 20.87 5.89 -12.90
N LEU A 126 21.63 6.84 -13.47
CA LEU A 126 22.68 7.62 -12.81
C LEU A 126 23.79 6.78 -12.17
N HIS A 127 23.94 5.51 -12.56
CA HIS A 127 25.03 4.66 -12.10
C HIS A 127 26.37 5.17 -12.67
N SER A 128 27.40 5.22 -11.81
CA SER A 128 28.73 5.66 -12.21
C SER A 128 29.58 4.49 -12.71
N CYS A 129 29.90 4.51 -14.00
CA CYS A 129 30.82 3.62 -14.66
C CYS A 129 32.24 4.19 -14.63
N THR A 130 33.24 3.31 -14.61
CA THR A 130 34.66 3.67 -14.58
C THR A 130 35.21 4.04 -15.96
N SER A 131 34.57 3.59 -17.05
CA SER A 131 34.95 3.90 -18.44
C SER A 131 33.74 4.05 -19.38
N GLU A 132 33.93 4.66 -20.55
CA GLU A 132 32.87 4.75 -21.57
C GLU A 132 32.45 3.39 -22.12
N GLU A 133 33.37 2.42 -22.21
CA GLU A 133 33.05 1.07 -22.67
C GLU A 133 32.13 0.35 -21.68
N THR A 134 32.41 0.45 -20.39
CA THR A 134 31.52 -0.09 -19.34
C THR A 134 30.15 0.58 -19.37
N LEU A 135 30.09 1.89 -19.61
CA LEU A 135 28.83 2.61 -19.77
C LEU A 135 28.04 2.13 -21.00
N LYS A 136 28.69 1.84 -22.14
CA LYS A 136 28.00 1.32 -23.34
C LYS A 136 27.36 -0.03 -23.06
N LYS A 137 28.12 -0.99 -22.52
CA LYS A 137 27.62 -2.33 -22.13
C LYS A 137 26.46 -2.22 -21.13
N HIS A 138 26.60 -1.35 -20.12
CA HIS A 138 25.54 -1.09 -19.16
C HIS A 138 24.28 -0.50 -19.82
N SER A 139 24.45 0.48 -20.72
CA SER A 139 23.34 1.20 -21.35
C SER A 139 22.50 0.33 -22.29
N GLU A 140 23.10 -0.69 -22.91
CA GLU A 140 22.37 -1.66 -23.74
C GLU A 140 21.29 -2.42 -22.96
N THR A 141 21.53 -2.68 -21.67
CA THR A 141 20.61 -3.47 -20.86
C THR A 141 19.92 -2.71 -19.73
N CYS A 142 20.40 -1.52 -19.38
CA CYS A 142 19.80 -0.70 -18.32
C CYS A 142 18.38 -0.24 -18.66
N VAL A 143 18.13 0.13 -19.91
CA VAL A 143 16.83 0.69 -20.37
C VAL A 143 15.73 -0.36 -20.32
N SER A 144 16.05 -1.59 -20.73
CA SER A 144 15.10 -2.70 -20.80
C SER A 144 14.68 -3.24 -19.44
N VAL A 145 15.49 -3.03 -18.41
CA VAL A 145 15.29 -3.64 -17.08
C VAL A 145 14.69 -2.66 -16.08
N ASN A 146 15.17 -1.40 -16.04
CA ASN A 146 14.86 -0.48 -14.94
C ASN A 146 14.01 0.74 -15.35
N GLY A 147 13.72 0.93 -16.64
CA GLY A 147 13.18 2.20 -17.13
C GLY A 147 14.08 3.39 -16.74
N THR A 148 13.47 4.57 -16.55
CA THR A 148 14.19 5.77 -16.08
C THR A 148 14.06 5.92 -14.57
N GLN A 149 15.03 5.41 -13.81
CA GLN A 149 15.02 5.49 -12.35
C GLN A 149 16.44 5.52 -11.78
N ALA A 150 16.74 6.48 -10.90
CA ALA A 150 18.02 6.50 -10.19
C ALA A 150 18.14 5.29 -9.26
N THR A 151 19.06 4.37 -9.54
CA THR A 151 19.27 3.17 -8.72
C THR A 151 20.25 3.46 -7.59
N LYS A 152 19.84 3.18 -6.35
CA LYS A 152 20.71 3.25 -5.17
C LYS A 152 20.86 1.86 -4.57
N LEU A 153 22.05 1.28 -4.74
CA LEU A 153 22.37 0.00 -4.14
C LEU A 153 22.82 0.17 -2.68
N PRO A 154 22.62 -0.85 -1.82
CA PRO A 154 23.25 -0.95 -0.52
C PRO A 154 24.78 -0.92 -0.61
N ASN A 155 25.46 -0.59 0.50
CA ASN A 155 26.91 -0.70 0.57
C ASN A 155 27.33 -2.18 0.53
N ALA A 156 28.52 -2.48 0.00
CA ALA A 156 29.07 -3.84 0.02
C ALA A 156 29.13 -4.41 1.45
N GLY A 157 28.73 -5.67 1.62
CA GLY A 157 28.62 -6.34 2.91
C GLY A 157 27.43 -5.89 3.77
N SER A 158 26.50 -5.08 3.24
CA SER A 158 25.26 -4.78 3.95
C SER A 158 24.43 -6.04 4.11
N LYS A 159 23.94 -6.30 5.32
CA LYS A 159 23.09 -7.46 5.61
C LYS A 159 21.74 -7.02 6.17
N ILE A 160 20.72 -7.82 5.91
CA ILE A 160 19.41 -7.73 6.54
C ILE A 160 19.23 -8.92 7.48
N LYS A 161 18.61 -8.67 8.63
CA LYS A 161 18.27 -9.69 9.63
C LYS A 161 17.04 -9.25 10.39
N PHE A 162 16.44 -10.17 11.13
CA PHE A 162 15.29 -9.84 11.95
C PHE A 162 15.63 -8.77 13.00
N GLY A 163 14.91 -7.65 12.95
CA GLY A 163 15.11 -6.50 13.84
C GLY A 163 13.84 -5.99 14.52
N HIS A 164 12.66 -6.46 14.09
CA HIS A 164 11.37 -5.97 14.52
C HIS A 164 10.82 -6.73 15.73
N TYR A 165 11.64 -6.95 16.75
CA TYR A 165 11.26 -7.71 17.96
C TYR A 165 9.94 -7.24 18.58
N ARG A 166 9.68 -5.93 18.57
CA ARG A 166 8.43 -5.35 19.10
C ARG A 166 7.17 -5.96 18.49
N ASN A 167 7.22 -6.37 17.21
CA ASN A 167 6.07 -6.91 16.49
C ASN A 167 5.72 -8.32 17.00
N SER A 168 6.56 -8.92 17.85
CA SER A 168 6.25 -10.16 18.56
C SER A 168 5.33 -9.95 19.77
N MET A 169 5.15 -8.70 20.22
CA MET A 169 4.15 -8.41 21.24
C MET A 169 2.81 -8.10 20.59
N PRO A 170 1.70 -8.58 21.15
CA PRO A 170 0.38 -8.21 20.70
C PRO A 170 0.15 -6.69 20.77
N ALA A 171 -0.40 -6.12 19.71
CA ALA A 171 -0.98 -4.79 19.71
C ALA A 171 -2.06 -4.73 20.81
N PRO A 172 -1.94 -3.82 21.80
CA PRO A 172 -2.85 -3.82 22.95
C PRO A 172 -4.31 -3.59 22.60
N PHE A 173 -4.55 -2.79 21.57
CA PHE A 173 -5.88 -2.46 21.07
C PHE A 173 -5.86 -2.50 19.54
N VAL A 174 -6.96 -2.97 18.96
CA VAL A 174 -7.25 -2.91 17.52
C VAL A 174 -8.69 -2.40 17.38
N ILE A 175 -8.91 -1.50 16.43
CA ILE A 175 -10.25 -1.06 16.03
C ILE A 175 -10.63 -1.83 14.76
N TYR A 176 -11.82 -2.39 14.73
CA TYR A 176 -12.48 -2.93 13.55
C TYR A 176 -13.60 -1.98 13.16
N ALA A 177 -13.70 -1.67 11.87
CA ALA A 177 -14.70 -0.73 11.39
C ALA A 177 -15.12 -1.06 9.96
N ASP A 178 -16.29 -0.55 9.60
CA ASP A 178 -16.84 -0.62 8.26
C ASP A 178 -17.75 0.59 8.02
N PHE A 179 -17.89 1.01 6.76
CA PHE A 179 -18.86 2.02 6.35
C PHE A 179 -19.92 1.40 5.47
N GLU A 180 -21.16 1.88 5.62
CA GLU A 180 -22.15 1.73 4.56
C GLU A 180 -22.34 3.04 3.83
N SER A 181 -22.59 2.93 2.52
CA SER A 181 -22.76 4.07 1.63
C SER A 181 -24.05 3.95 0.86
N MET A 182 -24.68 5.10 0.63
CA MET A 182 -25.75 5.22 -0.35
C MET A 182 -25.18 5.40 -1.76
N LEU A 183 -25.86 4.80 -2.73
CA LEU A 183 -25.52 4.87 -4.15
C LEU A 183 -26.31 5.99 -4.82
N VAL A 184 -25.77 7.21 -4.81
CA VAL A 184 -26.43 8.38 -5.39
C VAL A 184 -26.25 8.35 -6.91
N PRO A 185 -27.32 8.28 -7.72
CA PRO A 185 -27.20 8.35 -9.17
C PRO A 185 -26.64 9.72 -9.60
N GLU A 186 -25.68 9.74 -10.52
CA GLU A 186 -25.24 10.99 -11.15
C GLU A 186 -26.12 11.31 -12.36
N GLU A 187 -26.67 12.52 -12.40
CA GLU A 187 -27.36 13.01 -13.58
C GLU A 187 -26.36 13.13 -14.74
N ARG A 188 -26.68 12.55 -15.90
CA ARG A 188 -25.88 12.72 -17.12
C ARG A 188 -25.65 14.20 -17.38
N LYS A 189 -24.42 14.68 -17.19
CA LYS A 189 -24.01 15.97 -17.75
C LYS A 189 -24.08 15.83 -19.26
N VAL A 190 -25.14 16.38 -19.87
CA VAL A 190 -25.18 16.59 -21.31
C VAL A 190 -24.02 17.51 -21.63
N GLU A 191 -22.94 16.95 -22.18
CA GLU A 191 -21.80 17.73 -22.62
C GLU A 191 -22.30 18.76 -23.65
N SER A 192 -22.17 20.04 -23.30
CA SER A 192 -22.18 21.11 -24.29
C SER A 192 -21.04 20.85 -25.28
N GLU A 193 -21.38 20.68 -26.56
CA GLU A 193 -20.44 20.49 -27.66
C GLU A 193 -19.25 21.46 -27.56
N GLY A 194 -18.03 20.97 -27.24
CA GLY A 194 -16.85 21.85 -27.29
C GLY A 194 -15.54 21.45 -26.61
N THR A 195 -15.44 20.36 -25.83
CA THR A 195 -14.16 19.98 -25.18
C THR A 195 -13.78 18.52 -25.47
N GLU A 196 -12.72 18.34 -26.25
CA GLU A 196 -12.14 17.04 -26.66
C GLU A 196 -11.35 16.35 -25.53
N GLU A 197 -11.94 16.14 -24.35
CA GLU A 197 -11.40 15.21 -23.36
C GLU A 197 -12.45 14.14 -23.04
N LYS A 198 -12.54 13.15 -23.93
CA LYS A 198 -13.38 11.98 -23.69
C LYS A 198 -12.76 11.16 -22.55
N SER A 199 -13.33 11.24 -21.36
CA SER A 199 -13.16 10.18 -20.36
C SER A 199 -13.69 8.88 -20.96
N SER A 200 -12.90 7.80 -20.93
CA SER A 200 -13.34 6.48 -21.40
C SER A 200 -14.27 5.78 -20.41
N THR A 201 -14.47 6.38 -19.24
CA THR A 201 -15.30 5.85 -18.15
C THR A 201 -16.43 6.84 -17.87
N GLU A 202 -17.67 6.38 -18.00
CA GLU A 202 -18.87 7.12 -17.58
C GLU A 202 -19.10 6.88 -16.09
N LEU A 203 -19.04 7.94 -15.27
CA LEU A 203 -19.39 7.86 -13.85
C LEU A 203 -20.91 7.87 -13.73
N TYR A 204 -21.52 6.72 -13.40
CA TYR A 204 -22.98 6.58 -13.36
C TYR A 204 -23.56 6.71 -11.94
N GLN A 205 -22.76 6.44 -10.90
CA GLN A 205 -23.15 6.51 -9.49
C GLN A 205 -21.99 7.04 -8.63
N THR A 206 -22.34 7.80 -7.60
CA THR A 206 -21.41 8.31 -6.58
C THR A 206 -21.74 7.67 -5.23
N HIS A 207 -20.74 7.02 -4.63
CA HIS A 207 -20.88 6.42 -3.30
C HIS A 207 -20.68 7.50 -2.23
N LYS A 208 -21.68 7.71 -1.38
CA LYS A 208 -21.60 8.63 -0.24
C LYS A 208 -21.81 7.87 1.06
N ALA A 209 -20.82 7.89 1.95
CA ALA A 209 -20.92 7.27 3.26
C ALA A 209 -22.17 7.80 3.99
N CYS A 210 -23.04 6.90 4.44
CA CYS A 210 -24.24 7.24 5.21
C CYS A 210 -24.21 6.67 6.62
N SER A 211 -23.31 5.74 6.92
CA SER A 211 -23.14 5.20 8.26
C SER A 211 -21.77 4.58 8.47
N PHE A 212 -21.40 4.34 9.73
CA PHE A 212 -20.26 3.50 10.07
C PHE A 212 -20.55 2.67 11.31
N GLY A 213 -19.87 1.53 11.41
CA GLY A 213 -19.79 0.70 12.60
C GLY A 213 -18.34 0.63 13.10
N LEU A 214 -18.15 0.52 14.41
CA LEU A 214 -16.83 0.48 15.04
C LEU A 214 -16.85 -0.41 16.28
N LYS A 215 -15.88 -1.33 16.37
CA LYS A 215 -15.59 -2.13 17.57
C LYS A 215 -14.12 -2.04 17.94
N THR A 216 -13.83 -1.61 19.16
CA THR A 216 -12.47 -1.64 19.71
C THR A 216 -12.27 -2.92 20.52
N VAL A 217 -11.25 -3.71 20.21
CA VAL A 217 -10.91 -4.94 20.92
C VAL A 217 -9.59 -4.74 21.69
N CYS A 218 -9.59 -5.07 22.98
CA CYS A 218 -8.38 -5.14 23.78
C CYS A 218 -7.84 -6.57 23.78
N HIS A 219 -6.57 -6.76 23.42
CA HIS A 219 -5.97 -8.10 23.41
C HIS A 219 -5.78 -8.68 24.82
N TYR A 220 -5.47 -7.84 25.80
CA TYR A 220 -5.01 -8.32 27.11
C TYR A 220 -6.15 -8.58 28.10
N ASP A 221 -7.27 -7.88 27.98
CA ASP A 221 -8.40 -8.00 28.90
C ASP A 221 -9.67 -7.42 28.25
N ASP A 222 -10.66 -8.28 28.04
CA ASP A 222 -11.90 -7.95 27.35
C ASP A 222 -12.69 -6.83 28.04
N GLN A 223 -12.51 -6.62 29.36
CA GLN A 223 -13.19 -5.53 30.08
C GLN A 223 -12.78 -4.13 29.58
N TYR A 224 -11.67 -4.05 28.85
CA TYR A 224 -11.13 -2.81 28.29
C TYR A 224 -11.51 -2.60 26.82
N SER A 225 -12.06 -3.62 26.17
CA SER A 225 -12.68 -3.50 24.85
C SER A 225 -13.77 -2.43 24.87
N GLY A 226 -13.93 -1.72 23.75
CA GLY A 226 -15.01 -0.75 23.59
C GLY A 226 -16.32 -1.48 23.27
N GLU A 227 -17.45 -0.88 23.66
CA GLU A 227 -18.75 -1.29 23.13
C GLU A 227 -18.81 -1.03 21.62
N TYR A 228 -19.65 -1.78 20.91
CA TYR A 228 -19.94 -1.47 19.52
C TYR A 228 -20.55 -0.07 19.43
N THR A 229 -20.04 0.75 18.52
CA THR A 229 -20.51 2.11 18.27
C THR A 229 -20.82 2.25 16.80
N SER A 230 -22.03 2.72 16.48
CA SER A 230 -22.43 3.05 15.13
C SER A 230 -22.96 4.48 15.04
N TYR A 231 -23.02 4.99 13.82
CA TYR A 231 -23.62 6.27 13.49
C TYR A 231 -24.24 6.20 12.11
N VAL A 232 -25.40 6.84 11.93
CA VAL A 232 -26.06 7.02 10.64
C VAL A 232 -26.32 8.51 10.41
N GLY A 233 -25.84 9.03 9.29
CA GLY A 233 -25.94 10.43 8.89
C GLY A 233 -25.04 10.74 7.70
N GLU A 234 -25.34 11.84 6.99
CA GLU A 234 -24.58 12.23 5.79
C GLU A 234 -23.13 12.66 6.09
N ASP A 235 -22.82 13.00 7.35
CA ASP A 235 -21.49 13.35 7.84
C ASP A 235 -20.77 12.16 8.50
N ALA A 236 -21.18 10.93 8.17
CA ALA A 236 -20.65 9.69 8.75
C ALA A 236 -19.11 9.64 8.79
N THR A 237 -18.43 9.99 7.70
CA THR A 237 -16.96 10.00 7.65
C THR A 237 -16.33 11.00 8.62
N GLU A 238 -16.92 12.19 8.78
CA GLU A 238 -16.41 13.21 9.71
C GLU A 238 -16.61 12.77 11.16
N VAL A 239 -17.79 12.22 11.48
CA VAL A 239 -18.12 11.67 12.80
C VAL A 239 -17.24 10.46 13.11
N PHE A 240 -16.97 9.60 12.13
CA PHE A 240 -16.05 8.47 12.26
C PHE A 240 -14.65 8.93 12.64
N LEU A 241 -14.07 9.89 11.92
CA LEU A 241 -12.74 10.41 12.22
C LEU A 241 -12.66 11.02 13.63
N LYS A 242 -13.68 11.77 14.05
CA LYS A 242 -13.77 12.28 15.43
C LYS A 242 -13.84 11.15 16.45
N THR A 243 -14.61 10.09 16.16
CA THR A 243 -14.81 8.94 17.03
C THR A 243 -13.51 8.14 17.19
N VAL A 244 -12.84 7.78 16.09
CA VAL A 244 -11.55 7.06 16.11
C VAL A 244 -10.46 7.87 16.82
N LEU A 245 -10.43 9.20 16.66
CA LEU A 245 -9.48 10.05 17.36
C LEU A 245 -9.73 10.06 18.87
N LYS A 246 -10.99 10.17 19.30
CA LYS A 246 -11.38 10.10 20.72
C LYS A 246 -11.01 8.73 21.29
N GLU A 247 -11.26 7.67 20.54
CA GLU A 247 -10.97 6.30 20.95
C GLU A 247 -9.47 6.03 21.05
N SER A 248 -8.68 6.58 20.11
CA SER A 248 -7.22 6.57 20.20
C SER A 248 -6.71 7.25 21.47
N ILE A 249 -7.37 8.31 21.96
CA ILE A 249 -6.97 8.95 23.22
C ILE A 249 -7.30 8.03 24.39
N ARG A 250 -8.52 7.47 24.44
CA ARG A 250 -8.97 6.53 25.48
C ARG A 250 -8.01 5.35 25.61
N CYS A 251 -7.77 4.64 24.53
CA CYS A 251 -6.88 3.47 24.52
C CYS A 251 -5.45 3.85 24.94
N ARG A 252 -4.93 5.00 24.49
CA ARG A 252 -3.59 5.48 24.89
C ARG A 252 -3.49 5.73 26.38
N GLU A 253 -4.50 6.35 26.96
CA GLU A 253 -4.53 6.59 28.41
C GLU A 253 -4.57 5.28 29.19
N MET A 254 -5.33 4.30 28.73
CA MET A 254 -5.41 2.97 29.34
C MET A 254 -4.06 2.25 29.30
N VAL A 255 -3.39 2.23 28.14
CA VAL A 255 -2.02 1.68 28.04
C VAL A 255 -1.07 2.39 29.02
N ASN A 256 -1.19 3.70 29.19
CA ASN A 256 -0.30 4.45 30.07
C ASN A 256 -0.60 4.28 31.56
N LYS A 257 -1.85 4.07 31.94
CA LYS A 257 -2.30 3.97 33.34
C LYS A 257 -2.28 2.53 33.85
N ILE A 258 -2.72 1.58 33.03
CA ILE A 258 -3.01 0.19 33.43
C ILE A 258 -1.85 -0.73 33.04
N PHE A 259 -1.29 -0.55 31.85
CA PHE A 259 -0.29 -1.47 31.26
C PHE A 259 1.17 -1.02 31.50
N LYS A 260 1.42 -0.36 32.64
CA LYS A 260 2.76 -0.02 33.13
C LYS A 260 3.01 -0.64 34.50
N LYS A 261 2.77 -1.94 34.60
CA LYS A 261 3.01 -2.69 35.83
C LYS A 261 4.50 -2.77 36.09
N LYS A 262 4.88 -2.69 37.36
CA LYS A 262 6.26 -2.94 37.79
C LYS A 262 6.57 -4.42 37.62
N MET A 263 7.83 -4.71 37.31
CA MET A 263 8.31 -6.08 37.23
C MET A 263 8.07 -6.83 38.56
N VAL A 264 7.50 -8.02 38.44
CA VAL A 264 7.36 -9.02 39.48
C VAL A 264 8.29 -10.17 39.09
N ILE A 265 9.27 -10.45 39.95
CA ILE A 265 10.25 -11.51 39.77
C ILE A 265 10.36 -12.32 41.05
N THR A 266 10.34 -13.64 40.92
CA THR A 266 10.50 -14.59 42.02
C THR A 266 11.98 -14.86 42.31
N PRO A 267 12.36 -15.33 43.51
CA PRO A 267 13.74 -15.74 43.79
C PRO A 267 14.29 -16.79 42.82
N GLU A 268 13.44 -17.71 42.35
CA GLU A 268 13.79 -18.74 41.38
C GLU A 268 14.11 -18.14 40.01
N GLN A 269 13.28 -17.21 39.52
CA GLN A 269 13.52 -16.47 38.27
C GLN A 269 14.74 -15.53 38.37
N GLU A 270 14.99 -14.98 39.55
CA GLU A 270 16.18 -14.19 39.81
C GLU A 270 17.44 -15.06 39.73
N ALA A 271 17.40 -16.31 40.21
CA ALA A 271 18.48 -17.27 40.02
C ALA A 271 18.64 -17.66 38.53
N GLU A 272 17.53 -17.89 37.82
CA GLU A 272 17.50 -18.17 36.38
C GLU A 272 18.17 -17.03 35.58
N PHE A 273 17.89 -15.77 35.92
CA PHE A 273 18.49 -14.60 35.29
C PHE A 273 20.03 -14.64 35.32
N TRP A 274 20.63 -15.06 36.43
CA TRP A 274 22.08 -15.16 36.58
C TRP A 274 22.67 -16.37 35.86
N MET A 275 21.95 -17.49 35.82
CA MET A 275 22.40 -18.72 35.16
C MET A 275 22.25 -18.69 33.63
N THR A 276 21.29 -17.92 33.12
CA THR A 276 20.98 -17.84 31.68
C THR A 276 22.16 -17.26 30.90
N ARG A 277 22.54 -17.93 29.81
CA ARG A 277 23.61 -17.51 28.91
C ARG A 277 23.12 -16.83 27.63
N ASN A 278 21.86 -17.02 27.26
CA ASN A 278 21.30 -16.56 26.00
C ASN A 278 20.17 -15.56 26.23
N CYS A 279 20.09 -14.54 25.38
CA CYS A 279 19.07 -13.52 25.44
C CYS A 279 17.71 -14.12 25.09
N SER A 280 16.70 -13.93 25.93
CA SER A 280 15.34 -14.45 25.71
C SER A 280 14.65 -13.85 24.49
N ILE A 281 15.12 -12.70 23.97
CA ILE A 281 14.51 -11.97 22.86
C ILE A 281 15.14 -12.35 21.52
N CYS A 282 16.47 -12.43 21.43
CA CYS A 282 17.18 -12.70 20.17
C CYS A 282 17.90 -14.05 20.13
N GLY A 283 17.99 -14.78 21.25
CA GLY A 283 18.69 -16.07 21.34
C GLY A 283 20.21 -15.99 21.42
N CYS A 284 20.84 -14.84 21.11
CA CYS A 284 22.29 -14.68 21.13
C CYS A 284 22.86 -14.64 22.56
N ASP A 285 24.16 -14.93 22.71
CA ASP A 285 24.85 -14.94 24.00
C ASP A 285 24.80 -13.58 24.73
N LEU A 286 24.58 -13.62 26.04
CA LEU A 286 24.51 -12.47 26.95
C LEU A 286 25.91 -12.12 27.49
N GLY A 287 26.26 -10.85 27.42
CA GLY A 287 27.45 -10.29 28.08
C GLY A 287 27.12 -9.46 29.31
N ASP A 288 27.95 -8.45 29.57
CA ASP A 288 27.80 -7.52 30.71
C ASP A 288 26.61 -6.56 30.57
N ASP A 289 25.98 -6.46 29.38
CA ASP A 289 24.82 -5.63 29.10
C ASP A 289 23.48 -6.31 29.46
N ARG A 290 23.54 -7.39 30.24
CA ARG A 290 22.40 -8.20 30.67
C ARG A 290 21.44 -7.39 31.53
N VAL A 291 20.16 -7.40 31.15
CA VAL A 291 19.05 -6.77 31.86
C VAL A 291 17.87 -7.73 32.03
N ARG A 292 17.00 -7.43 32.99
CA ARG A 292 15.76 -8.18 33.21
C ARG A 292 14.67 -7.60 32.31
N ASP A 293 14.20 -8.38 31.34
CA ASP A 293 13.03 -8.05 30.53
C ASP A 293 11.75 -8.50 31.26
N HIS A 294 10.69 -7.71 31.13
CA HIS A 294 9.39 -8.06 31.68
C HIS A 294 8.27 -7.55 30.78
N ASP A 295 7.11 -8.18 30.92
CA ASP A 295 5.89 -7.68 30.31
C ASP A 295 5.40 -6.44 31.04
N HIS A 296 5.31 -5.31 30.35
CA HIS A 296 4.83 -4.07 30.97
C HIS A 296 3.32 -4.14 31.28
N VAL A 297 2.55 -4.99 30.60
CA VAL A 297 1.12 -5.18 30.81
C VAL A 297 0.85 -6.04 32.05
N THR A 298 1.50 -7.20 32.15
CA THR A 298 1.25 -8.15 33.25
C THR A 298 2.19 -7.95 34.43
N GLY A 299 3.33 -7.30 34.23
CA GLY A 299 4.42 -7.17 35.20
C GLY A 299 5.32 -8.41 35.27
N LEU A 300 4.98 -9.50 34.55
CA LEU A 300 5.68 -10.76 34.67
C LEU A 300 7.07 -10.70 34.02
N TYR A 301 8.07 -11.20 34.73
CA TYR A 301 9.41 -11.42 34.18
C TYR A 301 9.38 -12.36 32.96
N ARG A 302 10.08 -11.98 31.89
CA ARG A 302 10.13 -12.71 30.61
C ARG A 302 11.47 -13.38 30.35
N GLY A 303 12.54 -12.91 30.99
CA GLY A 303 13.87 -13.50 30.82
C GLY A 303 15.01 -12.49 30.84
N ALA A 304 16.23 -13.02 30.77
CA ALA A 304 17.44 -12.22 30.66
C ALA A 304 17.61 -11.76 29.21
N ALA A 305 17.88 -10.47 29.00
CA ALA A 305 18.01 -9.88 27.68
C ALA A 305 19.22 -8.95 27.57
N HIS A 306 19.70 -8.73 26.35
CA HIS A 306 20.58 -7.58 26.07
C HIS A 306 19.82 -6.28 26.33
N ASN A 307 20.50 -5.26 26.85
CA ASN A 307 19.91 -3.94 27.07
C ASN A 307 19.26 -3.37 25.78
N MET A 308 19.91 -3.56 24.63
CA MET A 308 19.38 -3.15 23.33
C MET A 308 18.16 -3.95 22.87
N CYS A 309 18.14 -5.26 23.11
CA CYS A 309 16.99 -6.09 22.78
C CYS A 309 15.79 -5.68 23.62
N ASN A 310 15.97 -5.51 24.94
CA ASN A 310 14.95 -5.03 25.86
C ASN A 310 14.38 -3.66 25.44
N LEU A 311 15.23 -2.70 25.08
CA LEU A 311 14.78 -1.37 24.63
C LEU A 311 13.99 -1.40 23.30
N LYS A 312 14.27 -2.37 22.43
CA LYS A 312 13.51 -2.61 21.20
C LYS A 312 12.24 -3.41 21.45
N TYR A 313 12.22 -4.26 22.47
CA TYR A 313 11.11 -5.14 22.82
C TYR A 313 10.14 -4.48 23.81
N ARG A 314 9.64 -3.30 23.43
CA ARG A 314 8.64 -2.56 24.22
C ARG A 314 7.42 -2.21 23.40
N ILE A 315 6.28 -2.11 24.06
CA ILE A 315 5.04 -1.63 23.46
C ILE A 315 5.22 -0.17 23.04
N THR A 316 5.09 0.10 21.74
CA THR A 316 5.02 1.47 21.19
C THR A 316 3.57 1.81 20.89
N TRP A 317 3.16 3.05 21.16
CA TRP A 317 1.80 3.49 20.89
C TRP A 317 1.53 3.62 19.38
N LYS A 318 0.84 2.61 18.85
CA LYS A 318 0.15 2.62 17.57
C LYS A 318 -1.19 1.91 17.75
N LEU A 319 -2.23 2.42 17.12
CA LEU A 319 -3.57 1.86 17.13
C LEU A 319 -3.96 1.50 15.69
N PRO A 320 -3.97 0.20 15.38
CA PRO A 320 -4.47 -0.33 14.12
C PRO A 320 -5.98 -0.11 14.00
N VAL A 321 -6.43 0.33 12.82
CA VAL A 321 -7.83 0.43 12.42
C VAL A 321 -8.00 -0.45 11.19
N VAL A 322 -8.67 -1.58 11.36
CA VAL A 322 -8.81 -2.64 10.35
C VAL A 322 -10.17 -2.51 9.69
N PHE A 323 -10.14 -2.49 8.36
CA PHE A 323 -11.29 -2.58 7.47
C PHE A 323 -11.11 -3.79 6.56
N HIS A 324 -12.19 -4.29 5.97
CA HIS A 324 -12.13 -5.30 4.93
C HIS A 324 -12.27 -4.64 3.56
N ASN A 325 -11.26 -4.76 2.69
CA ASN A 325 -11.19 -4.06 1.40
C ASN A 325 -11.01 -2.53 1.48
N LEU A 326 -10.37 -2.03 2.54
CA LEU A 326 -10.09 -0.59 2.73
C LEU A 326 -9.52 0.08 1.47
N ARG A 327 -8.52 -0.57 0.84
CA ARG A 327 -7.82 -0.06 -0.33
C ARG A 327 -8.74 0.10 -1.54
N GLY A 328 -9.74 -0.77 -1.65
CA GLY A 328 -10.68 -0.79 -2.75
C GLY A 328 -11.83 0.20 -2.57
N TYR A 329 -12.16 0.57 -1.33
CA TYR A 329 -13.40 1.27 -1.02
C TYR A 329 -13.24 2.39 0.03
N ASP A 330 -13.26 2.06 1.32
CA ASP A 330 -13.41 3.02 2.42
C ASP A 330 -12.30 4.07 2.51
N SER A 331 -11.10 3.72 2.01
CA SER A 331 -9.98 4.67 1.99
C SER A 331 -10.30 5.91 1.16
N HIS A 332 -11.10 5.79 0.10
CA HIS A 332 -11.50 6.92 -0.72
C HIS A 332 -12.42 7.87 0.06
N LEU A 333 -13.39 7.32 0.79
CA LEU A 333 -14.31 8.09 1.65
C LEU A 333 -13.52 8.85 2.73
N ILE A 334 -12.63 8.15 3.44
CA ILE A 334 -11.81 8.75 4.50
C ILE A 334 -10.92 9.87 3.94
N MET A 335 -10.27 9.64 2.79
CA MET A 335 -9.32 10.59 2.19
C MET A 335 -9.98 11.87 1.67
N GLN A 336 -11.26 11.84 1.30
CA GLN A 336 -12.00 13.04 0.89
C GLN A 336 -12.17 14.02 2.08
N GLU A 337 -12.38 13.48 3.28
CA GLU A 337 -12.74 14.26 4.47
C GLU A 337 -11.54 14.57 5.37
N ILE A 338 -10.44 13.84 5.19
CA ILE A 338 -9.22 13.98 5.99
C ILE A 338 -8.64 15.40 5.99
N GLY A 339 -8.84 16.15 4.89
CA GLY A 339 -8.34 17.52 4.72
C GLY A 339 -8.92 18.52 5.72
N LYS A 340 -10.08 18.21 6.31
CA LYS A 340 -10.69 18.99 7.40
C LYS A 340 -9.90 18.86 8.71
N PHE A 341 -9.09 17.81 8.86
CA PHE A 341 -8.33 17.53 10.07
C PHE A 341 -6.87 17.96 9.89
N LYS A 342 -6.40 18.87 10.76
CA LYS A 342 -4.99 19.34 10.76
C LYS A 342 -4.07 18.28 11.35
N MET A 343 -3.82 17.20 10.60
CA MET A 343 -2.97 16.08 11.01
C MET A 343 -1.95 15.74 9.92
N ASN A 344 -0.80 15.23 10.34
CA ASN A 344 0.16 14.67 9.39
C ASN A 344 -0.38 13.35 8.85
N ILE A 345 -0.41 13.21 7.54
CA ILE A 345 -0.84 11.99 6.86
C ILE A 345 0.40 11.34 6.27
N ASN A 346 0.60 10.06 6.57
CA ASN A 346 1.61 9.24 5.90
C ASN A 346 0.91 8.16 5.10
N VAL A 347 1.29 7.99 3.85
CA VAL A 347 0.61 7.08 2.92
C VAL A 347 1.63 6.12 2.32
N VAL A 348 1.25 4.85 2.20
CA VAL A 348 1.94 3.83 1.40
C VAL A 348 1.11 3.62 0.13
N PRO A 349 1.42 4.31 -0.98
CA PRO A 349 0.64 4.20 -2.21
C PRO A 349 0.88 2.85 -2.88
N ASN A 350 -0.18 2.27 -3.43
CA ASN A 350 -0.10 1.14 -4.36
C ASN A 350 0.05 1.65 -5.80
N ASN A 351 -0.79 2.63 -6.16
CA ASN A 351 -0.73 3.36 -7.41
C ASN A 351 -1.25 4.80 -7.17
N MET A 352 -1.57 5.54 -8.23
CA MET A 352 -2.06 6.93 -8.12
C MET A 352 -3.45 7.06 -7.47
N GLU A 353 -4.21 5.97 -7.40
CA GLU A 353 -5.60 5.96 -6.92
C GLU A 353 -5.75 5.18 -5.61
N LYS A 354 -5.00 4.09 -5.43
CA LYS A 354 -5.16 3.13 -4.34
C LYS A 354 -3.99 3.19 -3.36
N TYR A 355 -4.31 3.10 -2.08
CA TYR A 355 -3.33 3.12 -0.97
C TYR A 355 -3.29 1.77 -0.26
N ILE A 356 -2.11 1.16 -0.12
CA ILE A 356 -1.94 -0.10 0.63
C ILE A 356 -2.31 0.12 2.11
N SER A 357 -1.85 1.24 2.67
CA SER A 357 -2.13 1.66 4.04
C SER A 357 -1.86 3.15 4.16
N PHE A 358 -2.49 3.78 5.15
CA PHE A 358 -2.18 5.16 5.54
C PHE A 358 -2.22 5.31 7.06
N SER A 359 -1.64 6.39 7.56
CA SER A 359 -1.56 6.68 8.99
C SER A 359 -1.91 8.13 9.27
N LEU A 360 -2.68 8.35 10.34
CA LEU A 360 -3.06 9.67 10.82
C LEU A 360 -2.25 10.03 12.07
N GLY A 361 -1.50 11.12 11.95
CA GLY A 361 -0.53 11.52 12.95
C GLY A 361 0.58 10.48 13.11
N LYS A 362 0.93 10.18 14.37
CA LYS A 362 1.97 9.19 14.71
C LYS A 362 1.40 7.87 15.24
N SER A 363 0.08 7.79 15.39
CA SER A 363 -0.56 6.80 16.26
C SER A 363 -1.54 5.91 15.52
N LEU A 364 -2.40 6.46 14.65
CA LEU A 364 -3.43 5.69 13.97
C LEU A 364 -2.88 5.11 12.67
N VAL A 365 -3.07 3.82 12.45
CA VAL A 365 -2.63 3.10 11.24
C VAL A 365 -3.82 2.36 10.67
N PHE A 366 -4.20 2.68 9.44
CA PHE A 366 -5.31 2.02 8.76
C PHE A 366 -4.79 0.82 7.97
N ILE A 367 -5.42 -0.33 8.19
CA ILE A 367 -5.02 -1.63 7.69
C ILE A 367 -6.16 -2.22 6.88
N ASP A 368 -5.82 -2.76 5.72
CA ASP A 368 -6.72 -3.52 4.88
C ASP A 368 -6.53 -5.02 5.14
N SER A 369 -7.53 -5.69 5.72
CA SER A 369 -7.45 -7.13 6.02
C SER A 369 -7.32 -7.99 4.76
N ILE A 370 -7.79 -7.54 3.58
CA ILE A 370 -7.62 -8.26 2.31
C ILE A 370 -6.14 -8.38 1.91
N GLN A 371 -5.27 -7.48 2.38
CA GLN A 371 -3.82 -7.59 2.12
C GLN A 371 -3.18 -8.75 2.87
N PHE A 372 -3.89 -9.38 3.81
CA PHE A 372 -3.47 -10.57 4.55
C PHE A 372 -4.25 -11.80 4.13
N MET A 373 -5.57 -11.66 3.99
CA MET A 373 -6.51 -12.73 3.72
C MET A 373 -7.32 -12.36 2.48
N ALA A 374 -6.78 -12.69 1.30
CA ALA A 374 -7.30 -12.26 0.00
C ALA A 374 -8.55 -13.05 -0.45
N SER A 375 -9.60 -13.01 0.37
CA SER A 375 -10.92 -13.60 0.11
C SER A 375 -12.01 -12.66 0.63
N SER A 376 -13.27 -12.89 0.24
CA SER A 376 -14.40 -12.13 0.79
C SER A 376 -14.57 -12.41 2.29
N LEU A 377 -15.15 -11.44 3.02
CA LEU A 377 -15.47 -11.63 4.44
C LEU A 377 -16.37 -12.85 4.66
N GLU A 378 -17.38 -13.04 3.80
CA GLU A 378 -18.26 -14.22 3.81
C GLU A 378 -17.46 -15.53 3.78
N ALA A 379 -16.58 -15.69 2.79
CA ALA A 379 -15.76 -16.90 2.68
C ALA A 379 -14.79 -17.08 3.86
N LEU A 380 -14.31 -15.99 4.49
CA LEU A 380 -13.47 -16.08 5.68
C LEU A 380 -14.28 -16.52 6.90
N VAL A 381 -15.50 -16.00 7.05
CA VAL A 381 -16.44 -16.34 8.11
C VAL A 381 -16.88 -17.81 8.01
N ASP A 382 -17.14 -18.31 6.80
CA ASP A 382 -17.54 -19.71 6.57
C ASP A 382 -16.45 -20.73 6.95
N ASN A 383 -15.19 -20.28 7.04
CA ASN A 383 -14.07 -21.11 7.48
C ASN A 383 -13.90 -21.14 9.01
N LEU A 384 -14.65 -20.35 9.77
CA LEU A 384 -14.58 -20.32 11.23
C LEU A 384 -15.50 -21.38 11.86
N SER A 385 -15.01 -22.00 12.93
CA SER A 385 -15.84 -22.84 13.79
C SER A 385 -16.63 -22.00 14.80
N PRO A 386 -17.74 -22.50 15.38
CA PRO A 386 -18.54 -21.74 16.34
C PRO A 386 -17.74 -21.15 17.51
N GLU A 387 -16.73 -21.87 17.99
CA GLU A 387 -15.84 -21.45 19.08
C GLU A 387 -14.85 -20.34 18.71
N ASP A 388 -14.65 -20.10 17.41
CA ASP A 388 -13.80 -19.01 16.91
C ASP A 388 -14.51 -17.64 16.96
N PHE A 389 -15.85 -17.62 17.08
CA PHE A 389 -16.67 -16.40 17.16
C PHE A 389 -16.74 -15.83 18.58
N LYS A 390 -15.59 -15.43 19.14
CA LYS A 390 -15.51 -14.92 20.51
C LYS A 390 -16.32 -13.62 20.68
N ILE A 391 -16.21 -12.70 19.73
CA ILE A 391 -16.77 -11.35 19.82
C ILE A 391 -18.26 -11.38 19.48
N VAL A 392 -18.64 -12.05 18.39
CA VAL A 392 -20.05 -12.25 18.02
C VAL A 392 -20.76 -13.06 19.11
N GLY A 393 -20.12 -14.12 19.63
CA GLY A 393 -20.66 -14.92 20.73
C GLY A 393 -20.81 -14.14 22.04
N GLN A 394 -20.01 -13.11 22.31
CA GLN A 394 -20.23 -12.23 23.47
C GLN A 394 -21.51 -11.38 23.32
N ARG A 395 -21.92 -11.09 22.08
CA ARG A 395 -23.04 -10.21 21.77
C ARG A 395 -24.36 -10.97 21.60
N TRP A 396 -24.34 -12.11 20.92
CA TRP A 396 -25.50 -12.95 20.65
C TRP A 396 -25.27 -14.40 21.04
N GLN A 397 -26.33 -15.08 21.44
CA GLN A 397 -26.32 -16.45 21.93
C GLN A 397 -27.52 -17.22 21.36
N GLY A 398 -27.43 -18.55 21.31
CA GLY A 398 -28.53 -19.39 20.82
C GLY A 398 -28.88 -19.14 19.35
N GLU A 399 -30.17 -19.05 19.01
CA GLU A 399 -30.61 -18.86 17.63
C GLU A 399 -30.14 -17.52 17.03
N ASP A 400 -30.07 -16.45 17.83
CA ASP A 400 -29.53 -15.16 17.38
C ASP A 400 -28.09 -15.34 16.85
N PHE A 401 -27.25 -16.07 17.60
CA PHE A 401 -25.87 -16.37 17.23
C PHE A 401 -25.79 -17.16 15.93
N ASP A 402 -26.62 -18.19 15.77
CA ASP A 402 -26.64 -19.03 14.57
C ASP A 402 -27.01 -18.23 13.31
N LEU A 403 -27.86 -17.20 13.45
CA LEU A 403 -28.27 -16.33 12.34
C LEU A 403 -27.19 -15.29 11.97
N VAL A 404 -26.58 -14.65 12.97
CA VAL A 404 -25.66 -13.51 12.78
C VAL A 404 -24.21 -13.91 12.52
N ARG A 405 -23.83 -15.17 12.77
CA ARG A 405 -22.50 -15.67 12.44
C ARG A 405 -22.27 -15.91 10.93
N GLN A 406 -23.25 -15.59 10.10
CA GLN A 406 -23.20 -15.70 8.63
C GLN A 406 -23.53 -14.35 8.00
N LYS A 407 -22.77 -13.96 6.97
CA LYS A 407 -22.93 -12.66 6.31
C LYS A 407 -24.27 -12.57 5.56
N SER A 408 -25.05 -11.53 5.84
CA SER A 408 -26.35 -11.27 5.20
C SER A 408 -26.19 -10.62 3.82
N ILE A 409 -27.26 -10.58 3.04
CA ILE A 409 -27.32 -9.81 1.80
C ILE A 409 -27.73 -8.35 2.10
N PHE A 410 -27.35 -7.41 1.24
CA PHE A 410 -27.73 -6.00 1.42
C PHE A 410 -28.20 -5.37 0.10
N PRO A 411 -29.30 -4.59 0.08
CA PRO A 411 -29.83 -4.03 -1.15
C PRO A 411 -29.16 -2.70 -1.48
N TYR A 412 -27.90 -2.73 -1.91
CA TYR A 412 -27.08 -1.54 -2.15
C TYR A 412 -27.71 -0.53 -3.14
N GLU A 413 -28.26 -1.01 -4.25
CA GLU A 413 -28.90 -0.15 -5.26
C GLU A 413 -30.25 0.42 -4.83
N TYR A 414 -30.91 -0.25 -3.89
CA TYR A 414 -32.11 0.29 -3.28
C TYR A 414 -31.77 1.50 -2.42
N LEU A 415 -30.64 1.48 -1.69
CA LEU A 415 -30.21 2.55 -0.79
C LEU A 415 -29.51 3.68 -1.56
N ASP A 416 -30.26 4.46 -2.33
CA ASP A 416 -29.77 5.67 -3.03
C ASP A 416 -29.98 6.97 -2.22
N ASP A 417 -30.78 6.92 -1.16
CA ASP A 417 -31.14 8.03 -0.29
C ASP A 417 -31.28 7.56 1.16
N ILE A 418 -30.75 8.34 2.10
CA ILE A 418 -30.72 7.97 3.52
C ILE A 418 -32.11 7.82 4.15
N SER A 419 -33.14 8.50 3.61
CA SER A 419 -34.53 8.38 4.08
C SER A 419 -35.13 7.00 3.79
N LYS A 420 -34.57 6.23 2.86
CA LYS A 420 -35.01 4.85 2.61
C LYS A 420 -34.70 3.91 3.76
N LEU A 421 -33.80 4.26 4.67
CA LEU A 421 -33.63 3.53 5.92
C LEU A 421 -34.90 3.55 6.78
N ASP A 422 -35.72 4.60 6.66
CA ASP A 422 -36.97 4.71 7.43
C ASP A 422 -38.15 4.04 6.73
N SER A 423 -37.92 3.36 5.59
CA SER A 423 -38.95 2.58 4.89
C SER A 423 -39.36 1.35 5.70
N GLU A 424 -40.67 1.06 5.70
CA GLU A 424 -41.23 -0.10 6.38
C GLU A 424 -41.15 -1.36 5.51
N GLY A 425 -40.79 -2.48 6.13
CA GLY A 425 -40.68 -3.79 5.49
C GLY A 425 -39.35 -4.05 4.80
N LEU A 426 -39.01 -5.33 4.65
CA LEU A 426 -37.87 -5.76 3.86
C LEU A 426 -38.17 -5.52 2.38
N PRO A 427 -37.27 -4.88 1.60
CA PRO A 427 -37.43 -4.68 0.18
C PRO A 427 -37.68 -6.00 -0.54
N SER A 428 -38.45 -5.95 -1.62
CA SER A 428 -38.68 -7.11 -2.47
C SER A 428 -37.37 -7.59 -3.10
N LYS A 429 -37.29 -8.88 -3.43
CA LYS A 429 -36.08 -9.53 -3.94
C LYS A 429 -35.46 -8.81 -5.15
N ASP A 430 -36.26 -8.22 -6.03
CA ASP A 430 -35.79 -7.44 -7.19
C ASP A 430 -34.92 -6.24 -6.80
N LYS A 431 -35.06 -5.72 -5.58
CA LYS A 431 -34.28 -4.59 -5.05
C LYS A 431 -32.89 -4.97 -4.58
N PHE A 432 -32.56 -6.25 -4.59
CA PHE A 432 -31.23 -6.77 -4.24
C PHE A 432 -30.37 -7.07 -5.49
N TYR A 433 -30.84 -6.73 -6.69
CA TYR A 433 -30.05 -6.87 -7.91
C TYR A 433 -28.71 -6.10 -7.82
N SER A 434 -27.64 -6.70 -8.33
CA SER A 434 -26.32 -6.05 -8.40
C SER A 434 -25.91 -5.84 -9.85
N SER A 435 -25.87 -4.58 -10.28
CA SER A 435 -25.36 -4.15 -11.58
C SER A 435 -23.85 -4.36 -11.71
N LEU A 436 -23.13 -4.45 -10.58
CA LEU A 436 -21.69 -4.74 -10.58
C LEU A 436 -21.40 -6.17 -11.04
N TYR A 437 -22.24 -7.12 -10.63
CA TYR A 437 -22.11 -8.53 -10.98
C TYR A 437 -23.09 -8.98 -12.07
N GLU A 438 -23.95 -8.07 -12.52
CA GLU A 438 -25.08 -8.32 -13.44
C GLU A 438 -25.90 -9.56 -13.02
N SER A 439 -26.19 -9.68 -11.72
CA SER A 439 -26.79 -10.88 -11.14
C SER A 439 -27.86 -10.57 -10.10
N GLU A 440 -28.90 -11.39 -10.07
CA GLU A 440 -29.88 -11.44 -8.97
C GLU A 440 -29.32 -12.19 -7.75
N VAL A 441 -29.84 -11.89 -6.56
CA VAL A 441 -29.57 -12.70 -5.36
C VAL A 441 -30.24 -14.07 -5.47
N LYS A 442 -29.65 -15.08 -4.82
CA LYS A 442 -30.23 -16.42 -4.77
C LYS A 442 -31.51 -16.40 -3.90
N ASP A 443 -32.43 -17.31 -4.20
CA ASP A 443 -33.66 -17.46 -3.40
C ASP A 443 -33.34 -17.79 -1.93
N GLU A 444 -32.39 -18.71 -1.71
CA GLU A 444 -31.94 -19.13 -0.38
C GLU A 444 -31.42 -17.95 0.47
N ASP A 445 -30.65 -17.03 -0.15
CA ASP A 445 -30.10 -15.85 0.54
C ASP A 445 -31.21 -14.87 0.94
N TYR A 446 -32.22 -14.70 0.09
CA TYR A 446 -33.37 -13.83 0.37
C TYR A 446 -34.31 -14.43 1.43
N GLU A 447 -34.60 -15.73 1.36
CA GLU A 447 -35.34 -16.45 2.39
C GLU A 447 -34.66 -16.34 3.75
N ARG A 448 -33.32 -16.41 3.77
CA ARG A 448 -32.53 -16.19 4.99
C ARG A 448 -32.67 -14.77 5.51
N ALA A 449 -32.60 -13.76 4.64
CA ALA A 449 -32.82 -12.37 5.03
C ALA A 449 -34.23 -12.15 5.62
N GLN A 450 -35.26 -12.78 5.05
CA GLN A 450 -36.62 -12.77 5.62
C GLN A 450 -36.66 -13.44 7.00
N LYS A 451 -35.98 -14.59 7.18
CA LYS A 451 -35.89 -15.24 8.49
C LYS A 451 -35.23 -14.32 9.53
N VAL A 452 -34.14 -13.66 9.18
CA VAL A 452 -33.46 -12.69 10.06
C VAL A 452 -34.41 -11.53 10.40
N TRP A 453 -35.07 -10.97 9.39
CA TRP A 453 -36.03 -9.88 9.57
C TRP A 453 -37.14 -10.24 10.57
N ASP A 454 -37.77 -11.40 10.37
CA ASP A 454 -38.87 -11.88 11.20
C ASP A 454 -38.40 -12.24 12.62
N HIS A 455 -37.25 -12.91 12.74
CA HIS A 455 -36.69 -13.36 14.02
C HIS A 455 -36.35 -12.19 14.95
N PHE A 456 -35.71 -11.14 14.41
CA PHE A 456 -35.39 -9.94 15.17
C PHE A 456 -36.55 -8.95 15.28
N GLY A 457 -37.72 -9.26 14.69
CA GLY A 457 -38.91 -8.42 14.75
C GLY A 457 -38.72 -7.03 14.12
N MET A 458 -37.94 -6.99 13.03
CA MET A 458 -37.58 -5.76 12.34
C MET A 458 -38.80 -5.11 11.70
N LYS A 459 -38.82 -3.77 11.66
CA LYS A 459 -39.94 -3.00 11.10
C LYS A 459 -39.48 -2.14 9.95
N THR A 460 -38.27 -1.61 10.03
CA THR A 460 -37.72 -0.65 9.10
C THR A 460 -36.43 -1.13 8.48
N MET A 461 -36.08 -0.59 7.32
CA MET A 461 -34.79 -0.87 6.70
C MET A 461 -33.61 -0.46 7.56
N ARG A 462 -33.79 0.51 8.47
CA ARG A 462 -32.81 0.91 9.48
C ARG A 462 -32.51 -0.22 10.46
N ASP A 463 -33.53 -0.96 10.91
CA ASP A 463 -33.33 -2.10 11.81
C ASP A 463 -32.45 -3.17 11.16
N TYR A 464 -32.69 -3.45 9.87
CA TYR A 464 -31.90 -4.40 9.09
C TYR A 464 -30.49 -3.88 8.80
N HIS A 465 -30.34 -2.62 8.40
CA HIS A 465 -29.06 -1.96 8.18
C HIS A 465 -28.19 -1.96 9.43
N ASP A 466 -28.75 -1.59 10.58
CA ASP A 466 -27.97 -1.47 11.82
C ASP A 466 -27.46 -2.84 12.27
N LEU A 467 -28.29 -3.89 12.15
CA LEU A 467 -27.85 -5.27 12.40
C LEU A 467 -26.80 -5.69 11.36
N TYR A 468 -27.04 -5.47 10.07
CA TYR A 468 -26.11 -5.82 9.00
C TYR A 468 -24.71 -5.26 9.26
N LEU A 469 -24.62 -3.95 9.53
CA LEU A 469 -23.36 -3.27 9.80
C LEU A 469 -22.70 -3.72 11.11
N GLU A 470 -23.50 -3.96 12.17
CA GLU A 470 -22.95 -4.52 13.42
C GLU A 470 -22.37 -5.91 13.17
N THR A 471 -23.06 -6.78 12.43
CA THR A 471 -22.59 -8.12 12.12
C THR A 471 -21.32 -8.10 11.29
N ASP A 472 -21.23 -7.29 10.23
CA ASP A 472 -20.03 -7.21 9.38
C ASP A 472 -18.80 -6.76 10.18
N VAL A 473 -18.95 -5.77 11.06
CA VAL A 473 -17.83 -5.29 11.91
C VAL A 473 -17.40 -6.34 12.93
N LEU A 474 -18.35 -7.03 13.59
CA LEU A 474 -18.02 -8.02 14.62
C LEU A 474 -17.47 -9.32 13.99
N LEU A 475 -17.97 -9.73 12.82
CA LEU A 475 -17.44 -10.84 12.04
C LEU A 475 -16.01 -10.56 11.57
N LEU A 476 -15.74 -9.35 11.05
CA LEU A 476 -14.38 -8.93 10.71
C LEU A 476 -13.45 -8.99 11.93
N ALA A 477 -13.93 -8.56 13.09
CA ALA A 477 -13.17 -8.62 14.33
C ALA A 477 -12.81 -10.07 14.70
N ASP A 478 -13.75 -11.00 14.66
CA ASP A 478 -13.48 -12.41 14.94
C ASP A 478 -12.53 -13.03 13.92
N VAL A 479 -12.73 -12.81 12.62
CA VAL A 479 -11.84 -13.30 11.55
C VAL A 479 -10.41 -12.81 11.77
N PHE A 480 -10.21 -11.51 12.00
CA PHE A 480 -8.86 -10.96 12.13
C PHE A 480 -8.22 -11.29 13.48
N GLU A 481 -8.97 -11.37 14.59
CA GLU A 481 -8.43 -11.83 15.88
C GLU A 481 -7.99 -13.30 15.83
N ASN A 482 -8.73 -14.17 15.11
CA ASN A 482 -8.30 -15.55 14.87
C ASN A 482 -7.02 -15.62 14.01
N PHE A 483 -6.93 -14.77 12.99
CA PHE A 483 -5.71 -14.64 12.20
C PHE A 483 -4.53 -14.14 13.05
N ARG A 484 -4.75 -13.16 13.94
CA ARG A 484 -3.74 -12.67 14.90
C ARG A 484 -3.26 -13.78 15.82
N LYS A 485 -4.19 -14.55 16.41
CA LYS A 485 -3.89 -15.70 17.26
C LYS A 485 -3.03 -16.72 16.51
N THR A 486 -3.44 -17.10 15.31
CA THR A 486 -2.71 -18.05 14.46
C THR A 486 -1.29 -17.56 14.17
N CYS A 487 -1.11 -16.29 13.82
CA CYS A 487 0.21 -15.71 13.54
C CYS A 487 1.10 -15.62 14.79
N LEU A 488 0.52 -15.26 15.94
CA LEU A 488 1.23 -15.23 17.23
C LEU A 488 1.65 -16.64 17.66
N GLU A 489 0.87 -17.66 17.37
CA GLU A 489 1.21 -19.06 17.68
C GLU A 489 2.31 -19.59 16.76
N ASN A 490 2.21 -19.37 15.44
CA ASN A 490 3.09 -19.96 14.43
C ASN A 490 4.35 -19.13 14.15
N TYR A 491 4.22 -17.81 14.01
CA TYR A 491 5.31 -16.90 13.63
C TYR A 491 5.86 -16.12 14.82
N LYS A 492 5.18 -16.15 15.97
CA LYS A 492 5.45 -15.30 17.13
C LYS A 492 5.46 -13.82 16.72
N LEU A 493 4.60 -13.42 15.78
CA LEU A 493 4.46 -12.06 15.27
C LEU A 493 2.97 -11.73 15.18
N ASP A 494 2.61 -10.53 15.61
CA ASP A 494 1.23 -10.04 15.51
C ASP A 494 1.03 -9.28 14.18
N PRO A 495 0.12 -9.74 13.30
CA PRO A 495 -0.14 -9.12 12.01
C PRO A 495 -0.65 -7.69 12.14
N ALA A 496 -1.20 -7.28 13.30
CA ALA A 496 -1.65 -5.92 13.55
C ALA A 496 -0.53 -4.85 13.53
N HIS A 497 0.76 -5.27 13.50
CA HIS A 497 1.90 -4.35 13.31
C HIS A 497 2.36 -4.22 11.86
N TYR A 498 1.74 -4.96 10.95
CA TYR A 498 2.09 -5.04 9.53
C TYR A 498 0.98 -4.42 8.67
N ILE A 499 1.24 -4.26 7.37
CA ILE A 499 0.26 -3.70 6.43
C ILE A 499 -0.17 -4.70 5.35
N SER A 500 0.49 -5.86 5.27
CA SER A 500 0.20 -6.91 4.29
C SER A 500 0.85 -8.25 4.67
N ALA A 501 0.36 -9.36 4.11
CA ALA A 501 0.95 -10.68 4.24
C ALA A 501 2.42 -10.72 3.80
N PRO A 502 2.85 -10.17 2.64
CA PRO A 502 4.26 -10.16 2.25
C PRO A 502 5.18 -9.51 3.31
N SER A 503 4.74 -8.40 3.91
CA SER A 503 5.53 -7.73 4.96
C SER A 503 5.64 -8.56 6.25
N LEU A 504 4.59 -9.29 6.60
CA LEU A 504 4.58 -10.23 7.73
C LEU A 504 5.45 -11.46 7.43
N SER A 505 5.26 -12.08 6.27
CA SER A 505 5.99 -13.28 5.84
C SER A 505 7.49 -13.03 5.75
N TRP A 506 7.92 -11.85 5.28
CA TRP A 506 9.33 -11.48 5.24
C TRP A 506 9.96 -11.44 6.63
N ASP A 507 9.30 -10.80 7.59
CA ASP A 507 9.77 -10.76 8.97
C ASP A 507 9.70 -12.14 9.64
N ALA A 508 8.66 -12.93 9.37
CA ALA A 508 8.52 -14.29 9.88
C ALA A 508 9.66 -15.18 9.38
N PHE A 509 9.99 -15.10 8.09
CA PHE A 509 11.12 -15.80 7.48
C PHE A 509 12.45 -15.42 8.14
N LEU A 510 12.75 -14.12 8.27
CA LEU A 510 13.97 -13.66 8.93
C LEU A 510 14.04 -14.10 10.40
N LYS A 511 12.90 -14.10 11.10
CA LYS A 511 12.83 -14.49 12.51
C LYS A 511 13.02 -15.99 12.71
N GLN A 512 12.35 -16.81 11.91
CA GLN A 512 12.41 -18.27 12.04
C GLN A 512 13.73 -18.85 11.55
N SER A 513 14.30 -18.30 10.47
CA SER A 513 15.61 -18.73 9.97
C SER A 513 16.75 -18.30 10.90
N GLY A 514 16.64 -17.13 11.55
CA GLY A 514 17.73 -16.55 12.33
C GLY A 514 18.92 -16.06 11.48
N GLU A 515 18.79 -16.12 10.17
CA GLU A 515 19.86 -15.86 9.22
C GLU A 515 20.09 -14.35 8.97
N GLU A 516 21.32 -14.01 8.61
CA GLU A 516 21.67 -12.68 8.11
C GLU A 516 21.91 -12.74 6.60
N ILE A 517 21.01 -12.12 5.82
CA ILE A 517 21.04 -12.17 4.36
C ILE A 517 21.85 -10.99 3.83
N GLU A 518 22.88 -11.26 3.04
CA GLU A 518 23.64 -10.22 2.35
C GLU A 518 22.82 -9.59 1.23
N LEU A 519 22.80 -8.26 1.19
CA LEU A 519 22.10 -7.50 0.18
C LEU A 519 22.96 -7.31 -1.07
N VAL A 520 22.33 -7.37 -2.24
CA VAL A 520 23.00 -7.14 -3.52
C VAL A 520 23.50 -5.70 -3.60
N SER A 521 24.82 -5.51 -3.50
CA SER A 521 25.49 -4.21 -3.61
C SER A 521 26.09 -3.94 -4.99
N ASP A 522 26.10 -4.95 -5.87
CA ASP A 522 26.67 -4.89 -7.21
C ASP A 522 25.57 -4.75 -8.27
N MET A 523 25.79 -3.82 -9.22
CA MET A 523 24.80 -3.49 -10.24
C MET A 523 24.64 -4.60 -11.27
N ASP A 524 25.72 -5.30 -11.62
CA ASP A 524 25.67 -6.35 -12.63
C ASP A 524 24.94 -7.58 -12.07
N MET A 525 25.18 -7.92 -10.79
CA MET A 525 24.40 -8.94 -10.08
C MET A 525 22.91 -8.58 -10.00
N PHE A 526 22.58 -7.33 -9.64
CA PHE A 526 21.19 -6.87 -9.60
C PHE A 526 20.51 -7.02 -10.96
N GLN A 527 21.16 -6.54 -12.03
CA GLN A 527 20.64 -6.68 -13.39
C GLN A 527 20.54 -8.13 -13.85
N PHE A 528 21.45 -9.01 -13.43
CA PHE A 528 21.38 -10.44 -13.72
C PHE A 528 20.10 -11.05 -13.14
N PHE A 529 19.79 -10.78 -11.86
CA PHE A 529 18.56 -11.26 -11.23
C PHE A 529 17.32 -10.69 -11.91
N GLU A 530 17.26 -9.38 -12.12
CA GLU A 530 16.10 -8.73 -12.75
C GLU A 530 15.82 -9.28 -14.16
N LYS A 531 16.86 -9.50 -14.98
CA LYS A 531 16.72 -10.13 -16.31
C LYS A 531 16.27 -11.58 -16.23
N GLY A 532 16.55 -12.27 -15.13
CA GLY A 532 16.17 -13.65 -14.89
C GLY A 532 14.74 -13.81 -14.37
N MET A 533 14.12 -12.77 -13.81
CA MET A 533 12.77 -12.86 -13.27
C MET A 533 11.73 -13.16 -14.37
N ARG A 534 10.91 -14.18 -14.16
CA ARG A 534 9.78 -14.56 -15.00
C ARG A 534 8.54 -14.74 -14.11
N GLY A 535 7.36 -14.45 -14.66
CA GLY A 535 6.10 -14.79 -14.02
C GLY A 535 5.78 -16.28 -14.13
N GLY A 536 4.60 -16.68 -13.66
CA GLY A 536 4.09 -18.03 -13.91
C GLY A 536 3.92 -18.29 -15.40
N GLU A 537 4.21 -19.52 -15.81
CA GLU A 537 3.95 -19.98 -17.18
C GLU A 537 2.44 -20.01 -17.43
N SER A 538 1.99 -19.35 -18.50
CA SER A 538 0.62 -19.40 -18.96
C SER A 538 0.65 -19.80 -20.42
N GLU A 539 0.32 -21.07 -20.69
CA GLU A 539 0.26 -21.62 -22.04
C GLU A 539 -1.20 -21.83 -22.43
N THR A 540 -1.59 -21.33 -23.60
CA THR A 540 -2.88 -21.63 -24.21
C THR A 540 -2.66 -22.54 -25.41
N LEU A 541 -2.92 -23.82 -25.23
CA LEU A 541 -2.87 -24.80 -26.31
C LEU A 541 -4.01 -24.48 -27.30
N HIS A 542 -3.68 -23.90 -28.44
CA HIS A 542 -4.63 -23.76 -29.54
C HIS A 542 -4.91 -25.15 -30.10
N GLY A 543 -6.17 -25.60 -29.98
CA GLY A 543 -6.62 -26.89 -30.47
C GLY A 543 -6.19 -27.11 -31.92
N THR A 544 -5.51 -28.22 -32.18
CA THR A 544 -5.29 -28.71 -33.54
C THR A 544 -6.66 -28.82 -34.20
N ARG A 545 -6.87 -28.07 -35.29
CA ARG A 545 -7.93 -28.40 -36.24
C ARG A 545 -7.83 -29.90 -36.51
N ASN A 546 -8.95 -30.61 -36.38
CA ASN A 546 -9.10 -32.01 -36.73
C ASN A 546 -8.71 -32.22 -38.21
N GLU A 547 -7.42 -32.36 -38.48
CA GLU A 547 -6.93 -33.17 -39.57
C GLU A 547 -6.60 -34.51 -38.93
N THR A 548 -7.43 -35.49 -39.23
CA THR A 548 -7.23 -36.90 -38.89
C THR A 548 -5.87 -37.34 -39.44
N CYS A 549 -4.85 -37.30 -38.59
CA CYS A 549 -3.58 -37.96 -38.82
C CYS A 549 -3.47 -39.05 -37.74
N GLU A 550 -3.64 -40.30 -38.15
CA GLU A 550 -3.66 -41.53 -37.33
C GLU A 550 -2.31 -41.86 -36.63
N GLY A 551 -1.61 -40.87 -36.07
CA GLY A 551 -0.27 -41.06 -35.48
C GLY A 551 0.00 -40.40 -34.13
N SER A 552 -0.90 -39.55 -33.60
CA SER A 552 -0.57 -38.67 -32.46
C SER A 552 -1.00 -39.18 -31.07
N GLN A 553 -1.68 -40.32 -30.95
CA GLN A 553 -2.07 -40.85 -29.63
C GLN A 553 -0.88 -41.38 -28.80
N SER A 554 0.27 -41.65 -29.42
CA SER A 554 1.45 -42.18 -28.74
C SER A 554 2.25 -41.13 -27.95
N SER A 555 2.23 -39.86 -28.34
CA SER A 555 3.07 -38.82 -27.73
C SER A 555 2.44 -38.19 -26.48
N LEU A 556 1.12 -38.01 -26.48
CA LEU A 556 0.39 -37.51 -25.31
C LEU A 556 0.45 -38.48 -24.13
N LEU A 557 0.35 -39.78 -24.39
CA LEU A 557 0.47 -40.80 -23.35
C LEU A 557 1.90 -40.86 -22.77
N GLN A 558 2.93 -40.54 -23.55
CA GLN A 558 4.31 -40.45 -23.05
C GLN A 558 4.55 -39.19 -22.22
N ALA A 559 3.93 -38.06 -22.57
CA ALA A 559 4.04 -36.82 -21.80
C ALA A 559 3.35 -36.92 -20.43
N VAL A 560 2.15 -37.53 -20.37
CA VAL A 560 1.42 -37.77 -19.12
C VAL A 560 2.19 -38.74 -18.20
N ASN A 561 2.75 -39.82 -18.75
CA ASN A 561 3.58 -40.76 -17.99
C ASN A 561 4.92 -40.16 -17.50
N LEU A 562 5.41 -39.11 -18.14
CA LEU A 562 6.62 -38.40 -17.69
C LEU A 562 6.28 -37.42 -16.56
N ALA A 563 5.11 -36.77 -16.62
CA ALA A 563 4.63 -35.88 -15.56
C ALA A 563 4.31 -36.63 -14.25
N GLU A 564 3.74 -37.84 -14.34
CA GLU A 564 3.49 -38.71 -13.17
C GLU A 564 4.76 -39.30 -12.53
N LYS A 565 5.93 -39.15 -13.16
CA LYS A 565 7.22 -39.55 -12.58
C LYS A 565 8.02 -38.39 -11.98
N ILE A 566 7.56 -37.15 -12.18
CA ILE A 566 8.24 -35.92 -11.72
C ILE A 566 7.56 -35.32 -10.49
N TYR A 567 6.28 -35.65 -10.25
CA TYR A 567 5.61 -35.50 -8.95
C TYR A 567 5.66 -36.82 -8.17
#